data_AF-A0A4Q3VW66-F1
#
_entry.id   AF-A0A4Q3VW66-F1
#
_cell.length_a   1.000
_cell.length_b   1.000
_cell.length_c   1.000
_cell.angle_alpha   90.00
_cell.angle_beta   90.00
_cell.angle_gamma   90.00
#
_symmetry.space_group_name_H-M   'P 1'
#
loop_
_entity.id
_entity.type
_entity.pdbx_description
1 polymer ?
#
loop_
_entity_poly.entity_id
_entity_poly.type
_entity_poly.pdbx_seq_one_letter_code
_entity_poly.pdbx_strand_id
1 'polypeptide(L)'
;MERKTKIHAEDGKQEILITREFDLPLELLFKAYAEPEIIEQWMGTKVLKLENKKHGSWQFETTNPQGIVVFRANGTVHEFVPNEKIIRTFEMENTPFEVQLEFLQFENLTDDT
;
A
#
# COMPACT_ATOMS: atom_id res chain seq x y z
N MET A 1 -9.70 8.82 -23.88
CA MET A 1 -8.89 9.43 -22.80
C MET A 1 -8.13 8.31 -22.14
N GLU A 2 -6.81 8.44 -22.01
CA GLU A 2 -5.96 7.40 -21.41
C GLU A 2 -6.32 7.22 -19.92
N ARG A 3 -6.25 5.98 -19.42
CA ARG A 3 -6.47 5.72 -18.00
C ARG A 3 -5.26 6.22 -17.23
N LYS A 4 -5.50 7.02 -16.19
CA LYS A 4 -4.44 7.53 -15.32
C LYS A 4 -3.70 6.40 -14.56
N THR A 5 -4.39 5.29 -14.23
CA THR A 5 -3.73 4.09 -13.67
C THR A 5 -3.44 3.11 -14.79
N LYS A 6 -2.17 2.75 -14.94
CA LYS A 6 -1.68 1.74 -15.88
C LYS A 6 -1.44 0.46 -15.09
N ILE A 7 -1.99 -0.66 -15.56
CA ILE A 7 -1.83 -1.97 -14.94
C ILE A 7 -1.24 -2.89 -16.00
N HIS A 8 -0.13 -3.52 -15.65
CA HIS A 8 0.54 -4.51 -16.48
C HIS A 8 0.60 -5.82 -15.72
N ALA A 9 -0.15 -6.81 -16.21
CA ALA A 9 -0.23 -8.16 -15.66
C ALA A 9 -0.22 -9.13 -16.85
N GLU A 10 0.93 -9.75 -17.11
CA GLU A 10 1.10 -10.64 -18.25
C GLU A 10 0.64 -12.07 -17.91
N ASP A 11 0.04 -12.73 -18.89
CA ASP A 11 -0.33 -14.13 -18.76
C ASP A 11 0.92 -15.00 -18.50
N GLY A 12 0.82 -15.87 -17.50
CA GLY A 12 1.92 -16.76 -17.11
C GLY A 12 2.99 -16.14 -16.22
N LYS A 13 2.86 -14.86 -15.82
CA LYS A 13 3.70 -14.23 -14.79
C LYS A 13 2.96 -14.15 -13.45
N GLN A 14 3.74 -14.14 -12.37
CA GLN A 14 3.27 -14.06 -10.98
C GLN A 14 3.51 -12.68 -10.35
N GLU A 15 3.39 -11.63 -11.17
CA GLU A 15 3.58 -10.24 -10.76
C GLU A 15 2.54 -9.33 -11.42
N ILE A 16 2.23 -8.22 -10.76
CA ILE A 16 1.40 -7.15 -11.29
C ILE A 16 2.16 -5.85 -11.08
N LEU A 17 2.41 -5.10 -12.15
CA LEU A 17 2.97 -3.77 -12.09
C LEU A 17 1.86 -2.73 -12.23
N ILE A 18 1.72 -1.87 -11.23
CA ILE A 18 0.77 -0.77 -11.24
C ILE A 18 1.55 0.54 -11.25
N THR A 19 1.31 1.37 -12.25
CA THR A 19 1.89 2.71 -12.36
C THR A 19 0.78 3.76 -12.31
N ARG A 20 0.95 4.76 -11.44
CA ARG A 20 -0.01 5.85 -11.29
C ARG A 20 0.72 7.15 -11.01
N GLU A 21 0.41 8.15 -11.82
CA GLU A 21 0.86 9.54 -11.61
C GLU A 21 -0.18 10.31 -10.80
N PHE A 22 0.32 11.22 -9.96
CA PHE A 22 -0.47 12.11 -9.12
C PHE A 22 -0.04 13.55 -9.35
N ASP A 23 -1.01 14.47 -9.34
CA ASP A 23 -0.77 15.90 -9.38
C ASP A 23 -0.66 16.40 -7.93
N LEU A 24 0.39 15.94 -7.26
CA LEU A 24 0.63 16.12 -5.82
C LEU A 24 2.12 15.96 -5.53
N PRO A 25 2.74 16.82 -4.69
CA PRO A 25 4.11 16.61 -4.25
C PRO A 25 4.33 15.23 -3.65
N LEU A 26 5.45 14.59 -4.03
CA LEU A 26 5.87 13.28 -3.57
C LEU A 26 5.83 13.10 -2.05
N GLU A 27 6.23 14.13 -1.29
CA GLU A 27 6.20 14.08 0.18
C GLU A 27 4.78 13.87 0.73
N LEU A 28 3.78 14.50 0.10
CA LEU A 28 2.38 14.35 0.50
C LEU A 28 1.82 13.00 0.05
N LEU A 29 2.24 12.51 -1.13
CA LEU A 29 1.87 11.18 -1.59
C LEU A 29 2.45 10.10 -0.66
N PHE A 30 3.73 10.20 -0.30
CA PHE A 30 4.38 9.27 0.62
C PHE A 30 3.74 9.32 2.01
N LYS A 31 3.37 10.53 2.48
CA LYS A 31 2.66 10.71 3.75
C LYS A 31 1.36 9.90 3.83
N ALA A 32 0.68 9.66 2.71
CA ALA A 32 -0.52 8.82 2.65
C ALA A 32 -0.26 7.34 2.98
N TYR A 33 0.99 6.89 2.93
CA TYR A 33 1.42 5.55 3.37
C TYR A 33 2.16 5.56 4.72
N ALA A 34 2.57 6.74 5.19
CA ALA A 34 3.35 6.89 6.41
C ALA A 34 2.48 7.10 7.66
N GLU A 35 1.36 7.83 7.51
CA GLU A 35 0.51 8.25 8.63
C GLU A 35 -0.75 7.40 8.73
N PRO A 36 -1.04 6.78 9.88
CA PRO A 36 -2.16 5.86 10.02
C PRO A 36 -3.50 6.55 9.75
N GLU A 37 -3.71 7.78 10.21
CA GLU A 37 -4.97 8.50 10.03
C GLU A 37 -5.25 8.83 8.56
N ILE A 38 -4.22 8.96 7.73
CA ILE A 38 -4.38 9.20 6.29
C ILE A 38 -4.65 7.88 5.57
N ILE A 39 -3.96 6.80 5.94
CA ILE A 39 -4.23 5.45 5.43
C ILE A 39 -5.71 5.09 5.63
N GLU A 40 -6.24 5.31 6.84
CA GLU A 40 -7.64 5.02 7.13
C GLU A 40 -8.60 5.79 6.23
N GLN A 41 -8.28 7.05 5.89
CA GLN A 41 -9.11 7.89 5.04
C GLN A 41 -9.19 7.39 3.59
N TRP A 42 -8.06 7.03 2.98
CA TRP A 42 -8.06 6.68 1.55
C TRP A 42 -8.29 5.19 1.27
N MET A 43 -7.92 4.30 2.20
CA MET A 43 -8.16 2.85 2.05
C MET A 43 -9.54 2.41 2.56
N GLY A 44 -10.22 3.22 3.39
CA GLY A 44 -11.47 2.80 4.04
C GLY A 44 -11.26 1.62 5.01
N THR A 45 -10.08 1.55 5.61
CA THR A 45 -9.68 0.51 6.57
C THR A 45 -9.42 1.14 7.93
N LYS A 46 -9.41 0.34 8.98
CA LYS A 46 -8.83 0.69 10.28
C LYS A 46 -7.39 0.21 10.36
N VAL A 47 -6.50 1.03 10.91
CA VAL A 47 -5.10 0.69 11.17
C VAL A 47 -4.97 0.19 12.60
N LEU A 48 -4.75 -1.12 12.77
CA LEU A 48 -4.54 -1.72 14.09
C LEU A 48 -3.09 -1.62 14.54
N LYS A 49 -2.16 -1.68 13.58
CA LYS A 49 -0.73 -1.55 13.81
C LYS A 49 -0.05 -0.97 12.58
N LEU A 50 0.90 -0.06 12.79
CA LEU A 50 1.75 0.50 11.74
C LEU A 50 3.12 0.87 12.31
N GLU A 51 4.12 0.01 12.09
CA GLU A 51 5.51 0.27 12.43
C GLU A 51 6.31 0.52 11.15
N ASN A 52 6.30 1.75 10.65
CA ASN A 52 6.96 2.17 9.43
C ASN A 52 8.49 2.30 9.59
N LYS A 53 9.15 1.17 9.80
CA LYS A 53 10.60 1.03 9.92
C LYS A 53 11.02 -0.34 9.44
N LYS A 54 12.30 -0.50 9.08
CA LYS A 54 12.87 -1.82 8.77
C LYS A 54 12.63 -2.80 9.94
N HIS A 55 12.13 -3.99 9.60
CA HIS A 55 11.67 -5.04 10.51
C HIS A 55 10.44 -4.70 11.38
N GLY A 56 9.75 -3.58 11.12
CA GLY A 56 8.44 -3.32 11.72
C GLY A 56 7.35 -4.18 11.10
N SER A 57 6.19 -4.25 11.75
CA SER A 57 5.00 -4.92 11.21
C SER A 57 3.80 -3.99 11.09
N TRP A 58 2.84 -4.37 10.26
CA TRP A 58 1.60 -3.64 10.04
C TRP A 58 0.40 -4.60 10.07
N GLN A 59 -0.78 -4.09 10.43
CA GLN A 59 -2.03 -4.85 10.40
C GLN A 59 -3.21 -3.91 10.20
N PHE A 60 -4.04 -4.20 9.21
CA PHE A 60 -5.22 -3.42 8.84
C PHE A 60 -6.48 -4.28 8.85
N GLU A 61 -7.61 -3.66 9.10
CA GLU A 61 -8.93 -4.30 9.15
C GLU A 61 -10.01 -3.46 8.49
N THR A 62 -10.81 -4.06 7.61
CA THR A 62 -11.99 -3.42 7.02
C THR A 62 -13.27 -4.03 7.59
N THR A 63 -14.18 -3.16 8.01
CA THR A 63 -15.52 -3.55 8.48
C THR A 63 -16.59 -3.16 7.46
N ASN A 64 -17.70 -3.89 7.45
CA ASN A 64 -18.90 -3.48 6.73
C ASN A 64 -19.67 -2.39 7.52
N PRO A 65 -20.74 -1.78 6.96
CA PRO A 65 -21.52 -0.76 7.65
C PRO A 65 -22.18 -1.20 8.97
N GLN A 66 -22.28 -2.50 9.24
CA GLN A 66 -22.79 -3.07 10.49
C GLN A 66 -21.69 -3.29 11.53
N GLY A 67 -20.43 -2.94 11.23
CA GLY A 67 -19.28 -3.10 12.12
C GLY A 67 -18.69 -4.52 12.12
N ILE A 68 -19.10 -5.39 11.21
CA ILE A 68 -18.57 -6.76 11.09
C ILE A 68 -17.26 -6.70 10.29
N VAL A 69 -16.21 -7.32 10.83
CA VAL A 69 -14.92 -7.48 10.14
C VAL A 69 -15.10 -8.39 8.93
N VAL A 70 -14.87 -7.86 7.73
CA VAL A 70 -14.99 -8.59 6.47
C VAL A 70 -13.65 -8.85 5.80
N PHE A 71 -12.61 -8.13 6.21
CA PHE A 71 -11.27 -8.28 5.68
C PHE A 71 -10.24 -7.89 6.73
N ARG A 72 -9.16 -8.67 6.83
CA ARG A 72 -7.99 -8.34 7.64
C ARG A 72 -6.74 -8.78 6.90
N ALA A 73 -5.72 -7.93 6.94
CA ALA A 73 -4.42 -8.23 6.37
C ALA A 73 -3.30 -7.73 7.26
N ASN A 74 -2.15 -8.38 7.15
CA ASN A 74 -0.96 -8.03 7.90
C ASN A 74 0.31 -8.23 7.05
N GLY A 75 1.42 -7.76 7.58
CA GLY A 75 2.73 -8.01 7.00
C GLY A 75 3.88 -7.40 7.78
N THR A 76 5.08 -7.56 7.22
CA THR A 76 6.33 -7.05 7.80
C THR A 76 7.06 -6.17 6.78
N VAL A 77 7.79 -5.19 7.29
CA VAL A 77 8.46 -4.15 6.50
C VAL A 77 9.93 -4.53 6.32
N HIS A 78 10.32 -4.81 5.09
CA HIS A 78 11.72 -5.10 4.74
C HIS A 78 12.54 -3.81 4.60
N GLU A 79 11.98 -2.80 3.94
CA GLU A 79 12.57 -1.48 3.78
C GLU A 79 11.52 -0.39 3.90
N PHE A 80 11.91 0.73 4.50
CA PHE A 80 11.11 1.95 4.59
C PHE A 80 12.06 3.14 4.45
N VAL A 81 12.12 3.71 3.25
CA VAL A 81 12.97 4.86 2.93
C VAL A 81 12.04 6.02 2.59
N PRO A 82 11.97 7.06 3.44
CA PRO A 82 11.06 8.19 3.25
C PRO A 82 11.16 8.79 1.85
N ASN A 83 10.00 9.01 1.22
CA ASN A 83 9.87 9.60 -0.12
C ASN A 83 10.59 8.85 -1.24
N GLU A 84 10.97 7.58 -1.05
CA GLU A 84 11.66 6.80 -2.09
C GLU A 84 10.99 5.44 -2.30
N LYS A 85 10.87 4.64 -1.23
CA LYS A 85 10.32 3.29 -1.35
C LYS A 85 9.85 2.67 -0.05
N ILE A 86 8.89 1.75 -0.17
CA ILE A 86 8.45 0.84 0.88
C ILE A 86 8.47 -0.57 0.29
N ILE A 87 9.18 -1.49 0.94
CA ILE A 87 9.16 -2.92 0.60
C ILE A 87 8.60 -3.66 1.80
N ARG A 88 7.49 -4.37 1.61
CA ARG A 88 6.79 -5.07 2.68
C ARG A 88 6.10 -6.32 2.18
N THR A 89 5.79 -7.23 3.08
CA THR A 89 4.89 -8.35 2.78
C THR A 89 3.43 -7.94 2.94
N PHE A 90 2.55 -8.69 2.29
CA PHE A 90 1.10 -8.61 2.43
C PHE A 90 0.52 -10.03 2.53
N GLU A 91 -0.26 -10.27 3.57
CA GLU A 91 -0.97 -11.52 3.81
C GLU A 91 -2.43 -11.23 4.11
N MET A 92 -3.34 -11.92 3.43
CA MET A 92 -4.77 -11.88 3.74
C MET A 92 -5.10 -12.97 4.77
N GLU A 93 -5.52 -12.56 5.96
CA GLU A 93 -5.90 -13.51 7.00
C GLU A 93 -7.13 -14.33 6.59
N ASN A 94 -7.19 -15.59 7.02
CA ASN A 94 -8.31 -16.51 6.76
C ASN A 94 -8.56 -16.82 5.28
N THR A 95 -7.53 -16.70 4.43
CA THR A 95 -7.58 -17.12 3.03
C THR A 95 -6.55 -18.21 2.77
N PRO A 96 -6.70 -19.02 1.70
CA PRO A 96 -5.67 -19.97 1.29
C PRO A 96 -4.56 -19.31 0.45
N PHE A 97 -4.55 -17.99 0.30
CA PHE A 97 -3.55 -17.29 -0.52
C PHE A 97 -2.23 -17.17 0.22
N GLU A 98 -1.14 -17.41 -0.51
CA GLU A 98 0.21 -17.24 -0.01
C GLU A 98 0.54 -15.75 0.21
N VAL A 99 1.58 -15.49 1.01
CA VAL A 99 2.15 -14.15 1.21
C VAL A 99 2.62 -13.55 -0.11
N GLN A 100 2.35 -12.26 -0.29
CA GLN A 100 2.84 -11.45 -1.40
C GLN A 100 3.97 -10.53 -0.92
N LEU A 101 4.89 -10.22 -1.83
CA LEU A 101 5.91 -9.18 -1.63
C LEU A 101 5.53 -7.95 -2.45
N GLU A 102 5.34 -6.82 -1.77
CA GLU A 102 4.99 -5.54 -2.38
C GLU A 102 6.23 -4.65 -2.50
N PHE A 103 6.38 -4.02 -3.68
CA PHE A 103 7.36 -2.99 -3.95
C PHE A 103 6.63 -1.70 -4.28
N LEU A 104 6.64 -0.74 -3.35
CA LEU A 104 6.10 0.60 -3.57
C LEU A 104 7.29 1.52 -3.84
N GLN A 105 7.34 2.09 -5.03
CA GLN A 105 8.35 3.05 -5.44
C GLN A 105 7.70 4.41 -5.70
N PHE A 106 8.38 5.45 -5.24
CA PHE A 106 7.92 6.84 -5.30
C PHE A 106 8.99 7.65 -6.05
N GLU A 107 8.59 8.37 -7.08
CA GLU A 107 9.47 9.18 -7.92
C GLU A 107 8.84 10.55 -8.17
N ASN A 108 9.62 11.63 -8.01
CA ASN A 108 9.23 12.96 -8.47
C ASN A 108 9.21 12.95 -10.00
N LEU A 109 8.10 13.38 -10.59
CA LEU A 109 7.94 13.56 -12.03
C LEU A 109 8.37 14.96 -12.47
N THR A 110 8.16 15.96 -11.62
CA THR A 110 8.49 17.37 -11.86
C THR A 110 8.94 18.05 -10.54
N ASP A 111 9.29 19.34 -10.59
CA ASP A 111 9.63 20.11 -9.38
C ASP A 111 8.44 20.22 -8.39
N ASP A 112 7.20 20.10 -8.89
CA ASP A 112 5.97 20.26 -8.11
C ASP A 112 5.20 18.94 -7.85
N THR A 113 5.59 17.82 -8.47
CA THR A 113 4.87 16.51 -8.40
C THR A 113 5.83 15.33 -8.39
#